data_AF-A0A933H534-F1
#
_entry.id   AF-A0A933H534-F1
#
_cell.length_a   1.000
_cell.length_b   1.000
_cell.length_c   1.000
_cell.angle_alpha   90.00
_cell.angle_beta   90.00
_cell.angle_gamma   90.00
#
_symmetry.space_group_name_H-M   'P 1'
#
loop_
_entity.id
_entity.type
_entity.pdbx_description
1 polymer ?
#
loop_
_entity_poly.entity_id
_entity_poly.type
_entity_poly.pdbx_seq_one_letter_code
_entity_poly.pdbx_strand_id
1 'polypeptide(L)' 'MEKLEKKNADPFPDLENCRAKKMAPEFAECLVKNPRRCRFVLPFGDGNFCRHPKREEIIKQTH' A
#
# COMPACT_ATOMS: atom_id res chain seq x y z
N MET A 1 28.25 -8.21 13.18
CA MET A 1 26.92 -8.48 13.75
C MET A 1 26.00 -7.36 13.30
N GLU A 2 25.30 -7.57 12.18
CA GLU A 2 24.37 -6.60 11.62
C GLU A 2 23.19 -6.44 12.58
N LYS A 3 23.02 -5.22 13.09
CA LYS A 3 21.93 -4.88 14.01
C LYS A 3 20.62 -4.99 13.22
N LEU A 4 19.81 -6.00 13.55
CA LEU A 4 18.41 -6.08 13.12
C LEU A 4 17.70 -4.84 13.68
N GLU A 5 17.53 -3.85 12.83
CA GLU A 5 16.63 -2.74 13.07
C GLU A 5 15.22 -3.32 13.24
N LYS A 6 14.78 -3.43 14.50
CA LYS A 6 13.38 -3.63 14.85
C LYS A 6 12.62 -2.42 14.33
N LYS A 7 12.27 -2.41 13.05
CA LYS A 7 11.27 -1.49 12.51
C LYS A 7 9.97 -1.85 13.22
N ASN A 8 9.59 -0.95 14.13
CA ASN A 8 8.30 -0.93 14.76
C ASN A 8 7.25 -1.33 13.72
N ALA A 9 6.39 -2.28 14.09
CA ALA A 9 5.23 -2.63 13.33
C ALA A 9 4.26 -1.45 13.37
N ASP A 10 4.60 -0.39 12.64
CA ASP A 10 3.65 0.66 12.32
C ASP A 10 2.54 -0.02 11.53
N PRO A 11 1.28 0.01 12.02
CA PRO A 11 0.19 -0.69 11.36
C PRO A 11 -0.14 -0.06 10.00
N PHE A 12 0.42 1.10 9.69
CA PHE A 12 0.40 1.71 8.37
C PHE A 12 1.78 1.50 7.74
N PRO A 13 1.91 0.94 6.53
CA PRO A 13 3.16 1.13 5.80
C PRO A 13 3.38 2.65 5.75
N ASP A 14 4.55 3.13 6.20
CA ASP A 14 4.92 4.54 6.04
C ASP A 14 4.46 4.98 4.66
N LEU A 15 3.66 6.04 4.59
CA LEU A 15 3.00 6.46 3.34
C LEU A 15 4.02 6.59 2.20
N GLU A 16 5.26 6.95 2.55
CA GLU A 16 6.45 7.00 1.69
C GLU A 16 6.77 5.69 0.95
N ASN A 17 6.52 4.55 1.58
CA ASN A 17 6.68 3.21 1.00
C ASN A 17 5.39 2.68 0.39
N CYS A 18 4.25 3.34 0.63
CA CYS A 18 2.99 2.94 0.05
C CYS A 18 2.94 3.36 -1.42
N ARG A 19 2.54 2.44 -2.29
CA ARG A 19 2.39 2.69 -3.73
C ARG A 19 1.01 2.25 -4.17
N ALA A 20 0.27 3.14 -4.82
CA ALA A 20 -1.03 2.85 -5.36
C ALA A 20 -1.25 3.60 -6.68
N LYS A 21 -1.91 2.94 -7.64
CA LYS A 21 -2.23 3.52 -8.94
C LYS A 21 -3.74 3.68 -9.08
N LYS A 22 -4.19 4.85 -9.53
CA LYS A 22 -5.61 5.09 -9.80
C LYS A 22 -6.07 4.21 -10.98
N MET A 23 -7.08 3.38 -10.74
CA MET A 23 -7.72 2.55 -11.77
C MET A 23 -9.08 3.13 -12.17
N ALA A 24 -9.84 3.60 -11.18
CA ALA A 24 -11.15 4.23 -11.36
C ALA A 24 -11.38 5.29 -10.25
N PRO A 25 -12.47 6.06 -10.27
CA PRO A 25 -12.76 7.05 -9.23
C PRO A 25 -12.74 6.47 -7.81
N GLU A 26 -13.26 5.25 -7.64
CA GLU A 26 -13.38 4.59 -6.34
C GLU A 26 -12.34 3.48 -6.12
N PHE A 27 -11.59 3.13 -7.16
CA PHE A 27 -10.68 1.98 -7.15
C PHE A 27 -9.25 2.41 -7.44
N ALA A 28 -8.34 1.96 -6.59
CA ALA A 28 -6.91 2.08 -6.78
C ALA A 28 -6.25 0.71 -6.68
N GLU A 29 -5.31 0.41 -7.55
CA GLU A 29 -4.49 -0.80 -7.49
C GLU A 29 -3.35 -0.61 -6.50
N CYS A 30 -3.12 -1.60 -5.64
CA CYS A 30 -2.02 -1.63 -4.68
C CYS A 30 -0.75 -2.15 -5.38
N LEU A 31 0.29 -1.33 -5.42
CA LEU A 31 1.57 -1.61 -6.08
C LEU A 31 2.70 -1.94 -5.09
N VAL A 32 2.38 -2.18 -3.82
CA VAL A 32 3.36 -2.60 -2.82
C VAL A 32 3.92 -3.97 -3.19
N LYS A 33 5.24 -4.18 -3.02
CA LYS A 33 5.97 -5.41 -3.41
C LYS A 33 5.29 -6.72 -2.98
N ASN A 34 4.59 -6.72 -1.85
CA ASN A 34 3.77 -7.84 -1.36
C ASN A 34 2.38 -7.34 -0.95
N PRO A 35 1.45 -7.14 -1.90
CA PRO A 35 0.17 -6.49 -1.61
C PRO A 35 -0.66 -7.32 -0.63
N ARG A 36 -0.58 -8.66 -0.67
CA ARG A 36 -1.26 -9.58 0.26
C ARG A 36 -0.89 -9.39 1.75
N ARG A 37 0.26 -8.76 2.06
CA ARG A 37 0.66 -8.44 3.45
C ARG A 37 0.18 -7.07 3.90
N CYS A 38 -0.34 -6.25 2.98
CA CYS A 38 -0.87 -4.93 3.31
C CYS A 38 -2.26 -5.09 3.94
N ARG A 39 -2.47 -4.58 5.15
CA ARG A 39 -3.79 -4.65 5.80
C ARG A 39 -4.91 -3.92 5.07
N PHE A 40 -4.55 -2.99 4.18
CA PHE A 40 -5.49 -2.19 3.38
C PHE A 40 -5.78 -2.80 2.02
N VAL A 41 -5.12 -3.90 1.67
CA VAL A 41 -5.41 -4.60 0.44
C VAL A 41 -6.79 -5.24 0.50
N LEU A 42 -7.50 -5.21 -0.60
CA LEU A 42 -8.63 -6.07 -0.88
C LEU A 42 -8.29 -6.89 -2.12
N PRO A 43 -8.00 -8.19 -1.99
CA PRO A 43 -7.85 -9.05 -3.14
C PRO A 43 -9.23 -9.24 -3.79
N PHE A 44 -9.35 -9.04 -5.10
CA PHE A 44 -10.58 -9.24 -5.84
C PHE A 44 -10.26 -9.69 -7.28
N GLY A 45 -10.68 -10.91 -7.62
CA GLY A 45 -10.23 -11.60 -8.83
C GLY A 45 -8.71 -11.71 -8.87
N ASP A 46 -8.10 -11.30 -9.97
CA ASP A 46 -6.65 -11.22 -10.16
C ASP A 46 -6.03 -9.90 -9.65
N GLY A 47 -6.86 -8.95 -9.17
CA GLY A 47 -6.44 -7.62 -8.74
C GLY A 47 -6.23 -7.47 -7.23
N ASN A 48 -5.39 -6.52 -6.85
CA ASN A 48 -5.20 -6.11 -5.46
C ASN A 48 -5.62 -4.64 -5.29
N PHE A 49 -6.77 -4.39 -4.69
CA PHE A 49 -7.29 -3.03 -4.53
C PHE A 49 -6.81 -2.39 -3.22
N CYS A 50 -6.41 -1.13 -3.28
CA CYS A 50 -6.01 -0.34 -2.14
C CYS A 50 -7.23 0.36 -1.52
N ARG A 51 -7.58 -0.01 -0.29
CA ARG A 51 -8.61 0.65 0.53
C ARG A 51 -8.02 1.58 1.59
N HIS A 52 -6.79 2.07 1.36
CA HIS A 52 -6.14 2.96 2.32
C HIS A 52 -6.96 4.26 2.45
N PRO A 53 -7.25 4.77 3.67
CA PRO A 53 -8.01 6.01 3.84
C PRO A 53 -7.32 7.20 3.16
N LYS A 54 -5.99 7.20 3.15
CA LYS A 54 -5.14 8.17 2.43
C LYS A 54 -4.79 7.77 0.99
N ARG A 55 -5.60 6.94 0.31
CA ARG A 55 -5.29 6.45 -1.05
C ARG A 55 -4.98 7.56 -2.05
N GLU A 56 -5.66 8.69 -1.96
CA GLU A 56 -5.46 9.81 -2.89
C GLU A 56 -4.09 10.47 -2.71
N GLU A 57 -3.62 10.59 -1.47
CA GLU A 57 -2.28 11.07 -1.15
C GLU A 57 -1.22 10.09 -1.65
N ILE A 58 -1.43 8.79 -1.42
CA ILE A 58 -0.53 7.72 -1.90
C ILE A 58 -0.44 7.72 -3.44
N ILE A 59 -1.58 7.88 -4.13
CA ILE A 59 -1.63 7.96 -5.59
C ILE A 59 -0.84 9.18 -6.07
N LYS A 60 -1.01 10.35 -5.42
CA LYS A 60 -0.26 11.57 -5.77
C LYS A 60 1.25 11.41 -5.54
N GLN A 61 1.66 10.64 -4.54
CA GLN A 61 3.08 10.35 -4.25
C GLN A 61 3.67 9.25 -5.15
N THR A 62 2.81 8.46 -5.80
CA THR A 62 3.21 7.40 -6.72
C THR A 62 3.35 7.99 -8.12
N HIS A 63 4.59 8.40 -8.45
CA HIS A 63 4.99 8.81 -9.80
C HIS A 63 5.18 7.60 -10.73
#